data_AF-A0A024UUH6-F1
#
_entry.id   AF-A0A024UUH6-F1
#
_cell.length_a   1.000
_cell.length_b   1.000
_cell.length_c   1.000
_cell.angle_alpha   90.00
_cell.angle_beta   90.00
_cell.angle_gamma   90.00
#
_symmetry.space_group_name_H-M   'P 1'
#
loop_
_entity.id
_entity.type
_entity.pdbx_description
1 polymer ?
#
loop_
_entity_poly.entity_id
_entity_poly.type
_entity_poly.pdbx_seq_one_letter_code
_entity_poly.pdbx_strand_id
1 'polypeptide(L)'
;MTDNLAWRLVSEKDIDTLAAIHDAVACRQIFYDIFSFQGMASTTGAPLDLLLDMYLYLYVFCKERELTPLKTSVVLAIMHRVIQRDLFLQSSDHGKQAPWTLPDSFDHFQSLLLQHSVERPPISTGIFNAADVASTVEYVTHSYYRHFNLYQVIFIPQTHVSIVQAHDTPSACNIASYEGADTPGNPRPL
;
A
#
# COMPACT_ATOMS: atom_id res chain seq x y z
N MET A 1 4.78 -19.58 -15.12
CA MET A 1 4.28 -20.34 -13.96
C MET A 1 2.96 -19.73 -13.56
N THR A 2 1.90 -20.52 -13.47
CA THR A 2 0.58 -20.06 -13.05
C THR A 2 0.57 -19.82 -11.55
N ASP A 3 0.50 -18.56 -11.15
CA ASP A 3 0.24 -18.20 -9.76
C ASP A 3 -1.24 -18.46 -9.46
N ASN A 4 -1.57 -19.68 -9.05
CA ASN A 4 -2.91 -19.94 -8.52
C ASN A 4 -3.01 -19.20 -7.18
N LEU A 5 -3.83 -18.15 -7.15
CA LEU A 5 -4.05 -17.31 -5.96
C LEU A 5 -5.03 -17.96 -4.97
N ALA A 6 -5.73 -19.03 -5.36
CA ALA A 6 -6.64 -19.74 -4.47
C ALA A 6 -5.88 -20.29 -3.27
N TRP A 7 -6.40 -20.01 -2.07
CA TRP A 7 -5.84 -20.47 -0.77
C TRP A 7 -4.43 -20.00 -0.44
N ARG A 8 -3.80 -19.18 -1.30
CA ARG A 8 -2.42 -18.75 -1.12
C ARG A 8 -2.27 -17.66 -0.05
N LEU A 9 -3.32 -16.88 0.13
CA LEU A 9 -3.36 -15.72 0.99
C LEU A 9 -4.30 -15.95 2.18
N VAL A 10 -5.47 -16.54 1.93
CA VAL A 10 -6.50 -16.82 2.94
C VAL A 10 -6.84 -18.29 2.85
N SER A 11 -6.69 -19.05 3.93
CA SER A 11 -7.01 -20.48 3.99
C SER A 11 -8.52 -20.72 4.12
N GLU A 12 -8.98 -21.94 3.83
CA GLU A 12 -10.38 -22.34 4.01
C GLU A 12 -10.82 -22.18 5.46
N LYS A 13 -9.94 -22.55 6.40
CA LYS A 13 -10.16 -22.39 7.83
C LYS A 13 -10.29 -20.92 8.26
N ASP A 14 -9.60 -20.02 7.57
CA ASP A 14 -9.65 -18.58 7.85
C ASP A 14 -10.99 -18.02 7.41
N ILE A 15 -11.51 -18.47 6.26
CA ILE A 15 -12.83 -18.08 5.77
C ILE A 15 -13.94 -18.65 6.66
N ASP A 16 -13.81 -19.90 7.13
CA ASP A 16 -14.75 -20.49 8.07
C ASP A 16 -14.78 -19.75 9.42
N THR A 17 -13.61 -19.35 9.92
CA THR A 17 -13.52 -18.54 11.14
C THR A 17 -14.10 -17.13 10.94
N LEU A 18 -13.83 -16.49 9.80
CA LEU A 18 -14.45 -15.24 9.37
C LEU A 18 -15.97 -15.37 9.16
N ALA A 19 -16.48 -16.56 8.82
CA ALA A 19 -17.91 -16.81 8.68
C ALA A 19 -18.60 -16.98 10.04
N ALA A 20 -17.91 -17.57 11.01
CA ALA A 20 -18.40 -17.73 12.39
C ALA A 20 -18.44 -16.39 13.14
N ILE A 21 -17.52 -15.48 12.85
CA ILE A 21 -17.39 -14.20 13.53
C ILE A 21 -18.27 -13.14 12.87
N HIS A 22 -19.10 -12.49 13.68
CA HIS A 22 -20.00 -11.41 13.25
C HIS A 22 -19.56 -10.03 13.76
N ASP A 23 -18.49 -9.98 14.56
CA ASP A 23 -17.93 -8.74 15.08
C ASP A 23 -16.85 -8.18 14.14
N ALA A 24 -17.03 -6.92 13.73
CA ALA A 24 -16.12 -6.22 12.83
C ALA A 24 -14.71 -6.07 13.42
N VAL A 25 -14.60 -5.90 14.74
CA VAL A 25 -13.30 -5.74 15.41
C VAL A 25 -12.51 -7.04 15.33
N ALA A 26 -13.15 -8.18 15.66
CA ALA A 26 -12.53 -9.49 15.58
C ALA A 26 -12.15 -9.87 14.14
N CYS A 27 -12.98 -9.55 13.13
CA CYS A 27 -12.64 -9.78 11.72
C CYS A 27 -11.38 -9.00 11.31
N ARG A 28 -11.23 -7.75 11.74
CA ARG A 28 -10.01 -6.95 11.46
C ARG A 28 -8.75 -7.57 12.04
N GLN A 29 -8.82 -8.14 13.25
CA GLN A 29 -7.68 -8.81 13.87
C GLN A 29 -7.23 -10.04 13.08
N ILE A 30 -8.20 -10.81 12.56
CA ILE A 30 -7.90 -11.96 11.68
C ILE A 30 -7.23 -11.50 10.40
N PHE A 31 -7.75 -10.45 9.75
CA PHE A 31 -7.09 -9.89 8.56
C PHE A 31 -5.68 -9.39 8.88
N TYR A 32 -5.48 -8.72 10.01
CA TYR A 32 -4.15 -8.28 10.43
C TYR A 32 -3.15 -9.44 10.54
N ASP A 33 -3.57 -10.56 11.13
CA ASP A 33 -2.75 -11.76 11.28
C ASP A 33 -2.46 -12.42 9.92
N ILE A 34 -3.50 -12.64 9.11
CA ILE A 34 -3.40 -13.28 7.78
C ILE A 34 -2.50 -12.50 6.85
N PHE A 35 -2.70 -11.18 6.76
CA PHE A 35 -1.98 -10.36 5.79
C PHE A 35 -0.56 -10.06 6.20
N SER A 36 -0.18 -10.36 7.47
CA SER A 36 1.18 -10.29 8.02
C SER A 36 1.99 -9.21 7.32
N PHE A 37 1.49 -7.95 7.32
CA PHE A 37 1.91 -6.95 6.34
C PHE A 37 3.40 -6.64 6.49
N GLN A 38 4.19 -7.39 5.73
CA GLN A 38 5.63 -7.52 5.89
C GLN A 38 6.25 -6.24 5.32
N GLY A 39 6.34 -5.21 6.16
CA GLY A 39 6.79 -3.87 5.79
C GLY A 39 5.92 -2.71 6.30
N MET A 40 4.74 -2.95 6.87
CA MET A 40 3.87 -1.88 7.40
C MET A 40 4.09 -1.51 8.87
N ALA A 41 5.02 -2.19 9.56
CA ALA A 41 5.30 -1.91 10.97
C ALA A 41 5.81 -0.47 11.24
N SER A 42 6.15 0.30 10.20
CA SER A 42 6.76 1.63 10.31
C SER A 42 5.81 2.80 10.00
N THR A 43 4.62 2.56 9.45
CA THR A 43 3.64 3.62 9.17
C THR A 43 2.55 3.57 10.24
N THR A 44 2.32 4.70 10.93
CA THR A 44 1.27 4.96 11.92
C THR A 44 -0.01 4.12 11.74
N GLY A 45 -0.64 3.65 12.82
CA GLY A 45 -1.79 2.72 12.78
C GLY A 45 -3.00 3.14 11.91
N ALA A 46 -3.23 4.44 11.69
CA ALA A 46 -4.39 4.93 10.95
C ALA A 46 -4.44 4.49 9.46
N PRO A 47 -3.36 4.62 8.66
CA PRO A 47 -3.29 4.01 7.32
C PRO A 47 -3.61 2.52 7.29
N LEU A 48 -3.10 1.76 8.26
CA LEU A 48 -3.34 0.33 8.34
C LEU A 48 -4.81 0.01 8.63
N ASP A 49 -5.45 0.74 9.54
CA ASP A 49 -6.86 0.57 9.87
C ASP A 49 -7.76 0.81 8.64
N LEU A 50 -7.46 1.83 7.83
CA LEU A 50 -8.15 2.11 6.56
C LEU A 50 -8.07 0.92 5.60
N LEU A 51 -6.91 0.25 5.55
CA LEU A 51 -6.70 -0.89 4.69
C LEU A 51 -7.44 -2.14 5.19
N LEU A 52 -7.42 -2.38 6.51
CA LEU A 52 -8.19 -3.45 7.15
C LEU A 52 -9.69 -3.27 6.94
N ASP A 53 -10.21 -2.04 7.08
CA ASP A 53 -11.61 -1.73 6.80
C ASP A 53 -11.95 -2.01 5.34
N MET A 54 -11.07 -1.66 4.39
CA MET A 54 -11.29 -1.98 2.98
C MET A 54 -11.37 -3.51 2.74
N TYR A 55 -10.50 -4.32 3.35
CA TYR A 55 -10.58 -5.78 3.25
C TYR A 55 -11.85 -6.34 3.91
N LEU A 56 -12.28 -5.76 5.03
CA LEU A 56 -13.52 -6.12 5.69
C LEU A 56 -14.72 -5.86 4.77
N TYR A 57 -14.81 -4.68 4.17
CA TYR A 57 -15.90 -4.35 3.24
C TYR A 57 -15.88 -5.24 2.00
N LEU A 58 -14.70 -5.58 1.47
CA LEU A 58 -14.56 -6.51 0.36
C LEU A 58 -15.05 -7.91 0.72
N TYR A 59 -14.78 -8.39 1.94
CA TYR A 59 -15.30 -9.66 2.44
C TYR A 59 -16.83 -9.61 2.65
N VAL A 60 -17.36 -8.52 3.20
CA VAL A 60 -18.81 -8.33 3.34
C VAL A 60 -19.49 -8.37 1.98
N PHE A 61 -18.93 -7.71 0.95
CA PHE A 61 -19.41 -7.81 -0.43
C PHE A 61 -19.42 -9.26 -0.92
N CYS A 62 -18.35 -10.03 -0.65
CA CYS A 62 -18.30 -11.43 -1.03
C CYS A 62 -19.41 -12.26 -0.35
N LYS A 63 -19.73 -11.97 0.91
CA LYS A 63 -20.85 -12.60 1.63
C LYS A 63 -22.20 -12.21 1.06
N GLU A 64 -22.42 -10.92 0.77
CA GLU A 64 -23.69 -10.43 0.20
C GLU A 64 -23.99 -11.03 -1.18
N ARG A 65 -22.96 -11.37 -1.94
CA ARG A 65 -23.06 -12.04 -3.25
C ARG A 65 -23.08 -13.56 -3.15
N GLU A 66 -23.06 -14.13 -1.95
CA GLU A 66 -23.01 -15.57 -1.69
C GLU A 66 -21.88 -16.26 -2.46
N LEU A 67 -20.73 -15.59 -2.58
CA LEU A 67 -19.56 -16.14 -3.25
C LEU A 67 -19.05 -17.35 -2.48
N THR A 68 -18.63 -18.39 -3.22
CA THR A 68 -18.03 -19.57 -2.59
C THR A 68 -16.75 -19.18 -1.85
N PRO A 69 -16.36 -19.91 -0.78
CA PRO A 69 -15.13 -19.64 -0.03
C PRO A 69 -13.91 -19.53 -0.95
N LEU A 70 -13.84 -20.39 -1.96
CA LEU A 70 -12.78 -20.37 -2.96
C LEU A 70 -12.77 -19.04 -3.75
N LYS A 71 -13.92 -18.57 -4.25
CA LYS A 71 -14.04 -17.28 -4.96
C LYS A 71 -13.63 -16.12 -4.05
N THR A 72 -14.11 -16.10 -2.81
CA THR A 72 -13.75 -15.08 -1.80
C THR A 72 -12.24 -15.02 -1.55
N SER A 73 -11.59 -16.19 -1.41
CA SER A 73 -10.13 -16.28 -1.24
C SER A 73 -9.38 -15.63 -2.41
N VAL A 74 -9.85 -15.85 -3.64
CA VAL A 74 -9.21 -15.34 -4.86
C VAL A 74 -9.45 -13.84 -5.01
N VAL A 75 -10.66 -13.33 -4.75
CA VAL A 75 -10.95 -11.88 -4.79
C VAL A 75 -10.07 -11.13 -3.80
N LEU A 76 -9.96 -11.62 -2.55
CA LEU A 76 -9.09 -11.04 -1.53
C LEU A 76 -7.61 -11.06 -1.97
N ALA A 77 -7.15 -12.16 -2.56
CA ALA A 77 -5.78 -12.30 -3.05
C ALA A 77 -5.45 -11.40 -4.26
N ILE A 78 -6.39 -11.24 -5.19
CA ILE A 78 -6.24 -10.32 -6.33
C ILE A 78 -6.09 -8.89 -5.80
N MET A 79 -7.00 -8.46 -4.94
CA MET A 79 -6.98 -7.11 -4.38
C MET A 79 -5.71 -6.85 -3.56
N HIS A 80 -5.28 -7.83 -2.76
CA HIS A 80 -4.03 -7.73 -2.02
C HIS A 80 -2.82 -7.54 -2.94
N ARG A 81 -2.74 -8.28 -4.06
CA ARG A 81 -1.65 -8.09 -5.04
C ARG A 81 -1.67 -6.73 -5.70
N VAL A 82 -2.85 -6.23 -6.06
CA VAL A 82 -3.01 -4.88 -6.65
C VAL A 82 -2.51 -3.84 -5.67
N ILE A 83 -2.97 -3.88 -4.41
CA ILE A 83 -2.57 -2.95 -3.35
C ILE A 83 -1.07 -3.05 -3.06
N GLN A 84 -0.54 -4.26 -2.96
CA GLN A 84 0.89 -4.49 -2.75
C GLN A 84 1.73 -3.87 -3.88
N ARG A 85 1.29 -4.00 -5.12
CA ARG A 85 1.95 -3.39 -6.28
C ARG A 85 1.84 -1.87 -6.27
N ASP A 86 0.63 -1.36 -6.12
CA ASP A 86 0.33 0.06 -6.29
C ASP A 86 0.90 0.91 -5.17
N LEU A 87 0.88 0.41 -3.94
CA LEU A 87 1.25 1.18 -2.74
C LEU A 87 2.63 0.82 -2.20
N PHE A 88 3.10 -0.44 -2.32
CA PHE A 88 4.28 -0.91 -1.58
C PHE A 88 5.51 -1.25 -2.44
N LEU A 89 5.30 -1.80 -3.63
CA LEU A 89 6.40 -2.21 -4.53
C LEU A 89 7.03 -1.04 -5.29
N GLN A 90 6.64 0.20 -5.03
CA GLN A 90 7.26 1.41 -5.60
C GLN A 90 8.70 1.69 -5.09
N SER A 91 9.24 0.83 -4.24
CA SER A 91 10.49 1.07 -3.48
C SER A 91 11.77 0.50 -4.10
N SER A 92 11.71 -0.25 -5.21
CA SER A 92 12.89 -0.99 -5.71
C SER A 92 13.80 -0.25 -6.68
N ASP A 93 13.40 0.90 -7.22
CA ASP A 93 14.24 1.64 -8.18
C ASP A 93 14.31 3.13 -7.82
N HIS A 94 15.29 3.44 -6.96
CA HIS A 94 15.75 4.76 -6.54
C HIS A 94 15.15 5.97 -7.30
N GLY A 95 13.97 6.42 -6.86
CA GLY A 95 13.42 7.74 -7.16
C GLY A 95 13.08 8.06 -8.62
N LYS A 96 12.96 7.05 -9.50
CA LYS A 96 12.72 7.30 -10.94
C LYS A 96 11.35 6.86 -11.46
N GLN A 97 10.58 6.08 -10.70
CA GLN A 97 9.28 5.61 -11.17
C GLN A 97 8.17 6.51 -10.62
N ALA A 98 7.44 7.14 -11.54
CA ALA A 98 6.24 7.90 -11.19
C ALA A 98 5.23 6.96 -10.50
N PRO A 99 4.39 7.47 -9.58
CA PRO A 99 3.31 6.69 -9.01
C PRO A 99 2.49 6.03 -10.13
N TRP A 100 2.12 4.76 -9.94
CA TRP A 100 1.27 4.07 -10.91
C TRP A 100 -0.01 4.88 -11.15
N THR A 101 -0.38 5.06 -12.41
CA THR A 101 -1.61 5.78 -12.72
C THR A 101 -2.82 4.88 -12.49
N LEU A 102 -4.00 5.49 -12.29
CA LEU A 102 -5.25 4.74 -12.13
C LEU A 102 -5.50 3.77 -13.31
N PRO A 103 -5.31 4.17 -14.59
CA PRO A 103 -5.40 3.25 -15.73
C PRO A 103 -4.46 2.04 -15.62
N ASP A 104 -3.19 2.25 -15.24
CA ASP A 104 -2.20 1.17 -15.14
C ASP A 104 -2.57 0.14 -14.07
N SER A 105 -3.06 0.61 -12.92
CA SER A 105 -3.55 -0.25 -11.85
C SER A 105 -4.80 -1.01 -12.28
N PHE A 106 -5.74 -0.33 -12.95
CA PHE A 106 -6.97 -0.96 -13.42
C PHE A 106 -6.70 -2.05 -14.47
N ASP A 107 -5.80 -1.80 -15.42
CA ASP A 107 -5.39 -2.79 -16.41
C ASP A 107 -4.73 -4.01 -15.75
N HIS A 108 -3.95 -3.79 -14.69
CA HIS A 108 -3.37 -4.88 -13.92
C HIS A 108 -4.42 -5.70 -13.18
N PHE A 109 -5.34 -5.04 -12.49
CA PHE A 109 -6.47 -5.69 -11.81
C PHE A 109 -7.31 -6.50 -12.79
N GLN A 110 -7.66 -5.93 -13.95
CA GLN A 110 -8.43 -6.60 -14.99
C GLN A 110 -7.67 -7.83 -15.53
N SER A 111 -6.36 -7.72 -15.73
CA SER A 111 -5.52 -8.84 -16.18
C SER A 111 -5.52 -9.99 -15.17
N LEU A 112 -5.37 -9.69 -13.87
CA LEU A 112 -5.44 -10.68 -12.80
C LEU A 112 -6.82 -11.34 -12.73
N LEU A 113 -7.88 -10.54 -12.82
CA LEU A 113 -9.26 -11.04 -12.77
C LEU A 113 -9.58 -11.96 -13.95
N LEU A 114 -9.16 -11.59 -15.17
CA LEU A 114 -9.32 -12.41 -16.37
C LEU A 114 -8.56 -13.74 -16.28
N GLN A 115 -7.37 -13.73 -15.69
CA GLN A 115 -6.56 -14.94 -15.45
C GLN A 115 -7.20 -15.91 -14.44
N HIS A 116 -8.19 -15.48 -13.67
CA HIS A 116 -8.95 -16.34 -12.76
C HIS A 116 -10.41 -16.56 -13.21
N SER A 117 -10.81 -16.00 -14.35
CA SER A 117 -12.17 -16.14 -14.89
C SER A 117 -12.24 -16.98 -16.17
N VAL A 118 -11.27 -16.88 -17.08
CA VAL A 118 -11.38 -17.53 -18.40
C VAL A 118 -10.78 -18.94 -18.36
N GLU A 119 -11.55 -20.01 -18.49
CA GLU A 119 -11.01 -21.37 -18.51
C GLU A 119 -10.10 -21.60 -19.73
N ARG A 120 -8.77 -21.48 -19.55
CA ARG A 120 -7.75 -21.82 -20.56
C ARG A 120 -6.71 -22.71 -19.90
N PRO A 121 -6.80 -24.04 -20.04
CA PRO A 121 -5.69 -24.93 -19.68
C PRO A 121 -4.49 -24.56 -20.57
N PRO A 122 -3.25 -24.38 -20.06
CA PRO A 122 -2.70 -24.64 -18.72
C PRO A 122 -2.54 -23.39 -17.82
N ILE A 123 -3.23 -22.27 -18.10
CA ILE A 123 -2.91 -20.94 -17.53
C ILE A 123 -3.98 -20.38 -16.57
N SER A 124 -5.26 -20.71 -16.75
CA SER A 124 -6.35 -20.05 -16.03
C SER A 124 -7.41 -21.04 -15.54
N THR A 125 -7.76 -20.90 -14.27
CA THR A 125 -8.78 -21.67 -13.57
C THR A 125 -10.10 -20.92 -13.72
N GLY A 126 -11.10 -21.48 -14.41
CA GLY A 126 -12.43 -20.87 -14.59
C GLY A 126 -13.23 -20.82 -13.28
N ILE A 127 -12.75 -20.05 -12.30
CA ILE A 127 -13.31 -19.97 -10.94
C ILE A 127 -14.50 -19.02 -10.90
N PHE A 128 -14.45 -17.93 -11.67
CA PHE A 128 -15.48 -16.89 -11.69
C PHE A 128 -16.41 -17.01 -12.90
N ASN A 129 -17.70 -16.78 -12.65
CA ASN A 129 -18.67 -16.57 -13.72
C ASN A 129 -18.62 -15.12 -14.22
N ALA A 130 -19.11 -14.86 -15.43
CA ALA A 130 -19.09 -13.51 -16.02
C ALA A 130 -19.85 -12.47 -15.17
N ALA A 131 -20.93 -12.88 -14.51
CA ALA A 131 -21.69 -12.03 -13.59
C ALA A 131 -20.89 -11.67 -12.31
N ASP A 132 -20.14 -12.63 -11.78
CA ASP A 132 -19.30 -12.43 -10.60
C ASP A 132 -18.16 -11.46 -10.92
N VAL A 133 -17.56 -11.59 -12.12
CA VAL A 133 -16.53 -10.68 -12.61
C VAL A 133 -17.08 -9.26 -12.74
N ALA A 134 -18.20 -9.08 -13.43
CA ALA A 134 -18.79 -7.76 -13.65
C ALA A 134 -19.12 -7.04 -12.33
N SER A 135 -19.75 -7.76 -11.40
CA SER A 135 -20.09 -7.22 -10.08
C SER A 135 -18.85 -6.93 -9.22
N THR A 136 -17.79 -7.73 -9.31
CA THR A 136 -16.52 -7.49 -8.62
C THR A 136 -15.84 -6.24 -9.17
N VAL A 137 -15.76 -6.08 -10.50
CA VAL A 137 -15.19 -4.88 -11.13
C VAL A 137 -15.97 -3.64 -10.69
N GLU A 138 -17.30 -3.67 -10.79
CA GLU A 138 -18.15 -2.55 -10.39
C GLU A 138 -17.93 -2.17 -8.93
N TYR A 139 -17.89 -3.15 -8.02
CA TYR A 139 -17.65 -2.92 -6.61
C TYR A 139 -16.28 -2.29 -6.35
N VAL A 140 -15.21 -2.85 -6.94
CA VAL A 140 -13.84 -2.35 -6.75
C VAL A 140 -13.67 -0.95 -7.33
N THR A 141 -14.30 -0.64 -8.46
CA THR A 141 -14.28 0.71 -9.05
C THR A 141 -14.94 1.73 -8.12
N HIS A 142 -16.08 1.41 -7.51
CA HIS A 142 -16.81 2.32 -6.64
C HIS A 142 -16.23 2.46 -5.23
N SER A 143 -15.51 1.45 -4.74
CA SER A 143 -14.92 1.42 -3.40
C SER A 143 -13.44 1.87 -3.41
N TYR A 144 -12.58 1.11 -4.08
CA TYR A 144 -11.13 1.32 -4.09
C TYR A 144 -10.72 2.42 -5.07
N TYR A 145 -11.05 2.28 -6.36
CA TYR A 145 -10.55 3.21 -7.39
C TYR A 145 -11.10 4.64 -7.25
N ARG A 146 -12.33 4.77 -6.72
CA ARG A 146 -12.91 6.08 -6.36
C ARG A 146 -12.02 6.89 -5.41
N HIS A 147 -11.30 6.21 -4.51
CA HIS A 147 -10.43 6.82 -3.51
C HIS A 147 -8.94 6.56 -3.80
N PHE A 148 -8.58 6.16 -5.03
CA PHE A 148 -7.21 5.78 -5.40
C PHE A 148 -6.18 6.88 -5.05
N ASN A 149 -6.46 8.13 -5.40
CA ASN A 149 -5.57 9.26 -5.09
C ASN A 149 -5.38 9.46 -3.58
N LEU A 150 -6.41 9.19 -2.77
CA LEU A 150 -6.30 9.30 -1.31
C LEU A 150 -5.34 8.24 -0.77
N TYR A 151 -5.48 6.99 -1.22
CA TYR A 151 -4.55 5.92 -0.86
C TYR A 151 -3.11 6.26 -1.28
N GLN A 152 -2.92 6.80 -2.49
CA GLN A 152 -1.60 7.23 -2.94
C GLN A 152 -0.99 8.30 -2.02
N VAL A 153 -1.76 9.32 -1.62
CA VAL A 153 -1.25 10.38 -0.73
C VAL A 153 -0.89 9.84 0.67
N ILE A 154 -1.67 8.90 1.19
CA ILE A 154 -1.46 8.35 2.55
C ILE A 154 -0.26 7.40 2.59
N PHE A 155 -0.09 6.55 1.58
CA PHE A 155 0.90 5.48 1.60
C PHE A 155 2.19 5.80 0.85
N ILE A 156 2.17 6.71 -0.14
CA ILE A 156 3.35 7.09 -0.91
C ILE A 156 3.99 8.32 -0.25
N PRO A 157 5.26 8.24 0.19
CA PRO A 157 5.95 9.38 0.78
C PRO A 157 6.07 10.51 -0.25
N GLN A 158 5.42 11.64 0.05
CA GLN A 158 5.46 12.84 -0.78
C GLN A 158 6.84 13.50 -0.70
N THR A 159 7.63 13.45 -1.77
CA THR A 159 8.88 14.22 -1.85
C THR A 159 8.58 15.66 -2.22
N HIS A 160 8.56 16.56 -1.23
CA HIS A 160 8.40 17.98 -1.48
C HIS A 160 9.76 18.62 -1.83
N VAL A 161 9.89 19.13 -3.06
CA VAL A 161 11.08 19.89 -3.47
C VAL A 161 10.86 21.36 -3.11
N SER A 162 11.55 21.84 -2.07
CA SER A 162 11.62 23.27 -1.76
C SER A 162 12.77 23.90 -2.55
N ILE A 163 12.43 24.76 -3.52
CA ILE A 163 13.42 25.56 -4.23
C ILE A 163 13.62 26.86 -3.44
N VAL A 164 14.81 27.03 -2.88
CA VAL A 164 15.22 28.28 -2.22
C VAL A 164 16.12 29.04 -3.20
N GLN A 165 15.68 30.20 -3.68
CA GLN A 165 16.56 31.12 -4.39
C GLN A 165 17.46 31.83 -3.38
N ALA A 166 18.75 31.47 -3.36
CA ALA A 166 19.75 32.30 -2.72
C ALA A 166 19.92 33.56 -3.59
N HIS A 167 19.47 34.71 -3.08
CA HIS A 167 19.84 35.98 -3.66
C HIS A 167 21.26 36.29 -3.18
N ASP A 168 22.23 36.33 -4.10
CA ASP A 168 23.57 36.85 -3.83
C ASP A 168 23.46 38.34 -3.49
N THR A 169 23.32 38.67 -2.20
CA THR A 169 23.68 40.00 -1.72
C THR A 169 25.21 40.08 -1.73
N PRO A 170 25.82 41.01 -2.51
CA PRO A 170 27.27 41.18 -2.48
C PRO A 170 27.72 41.66 -1.09
N SER A 171 28.86 41.11 -0.68
CA SER A 171 29.52 41.21 0.62
C SER A 171 29.54 42.58 1.29
N ALA A 172 29.41 42.56 2.62
CA ALA A 172 30.21 43.40 3.52
C ALA A 172 30.28 42.76 4.94
N CYS A 173 31.37 42.03 5.22
CA CYS A 173 32.18 42.17 6.44
C CYS A 173 33.20 41.01 6.51
N ASN A 174 34.26 41.10 5.70
CA ASN A 174 35.56 40.58 6.11
C ASN A 174 36.21 41.71 6.90
N ILE A 175 36.25 41.62 8.23
CA ILE A 175 37.22 42.36 9.02
C ILE A 175 37.83 41.38 10.04
N ALA A 176 39.04 40.95 9.68
CA ALA A 176 40.14 40.56 10.54
C ALA A 176 39.99 39.34 11.45
N SER A 177 40.56 38.23 10.98
CA SER A 177 41.41 37.37 11.82
C SER A 177 42.48 38.22 12.52
N TYR A 178 42.61 38.09 13.84
CA TYR A 178 43.91 38.13 14.51
C TYR A 178 43.94 37.05 15.60
N GLU A 179 44.71 36.00 15.34
CA GLU A 179 45.34 35.16 16.35
C GLU A 179 46.39 35.99 17.11
N GLY A 180 46.55 35.76 18.42
CA GLY A 180 47.67 36.31 19.17
C GLY A 180 47.50 36.22 20.69
N ALA A 181 48.32 35.39 21.32
CA ALA A 181 48.44 35.15 22.76
C ALA A 181 48.82 36.40 23.58
N ASP A 182 48.44 36.45 24.87
CA ASP A 182 49.43 36.48 25.96
C ASP A 182 48.81 36.55 27.38
N THR A 183 49.36 35.70 28.25
CA THR A 183 49.18 35.56 29.70
C THR A 183 49.51 36.82 30.52
N PRO A 184 48.78 37.14 31.61
CA PRO A 184 49.26 38.11 32.59
C PRO A 184 50.18 37.44 33.62
N GLY A 185 51.49 37.53 33.39
CA GLY A 185 52.54 37.20 34.36
C GLY A 185 53.07 38.45 35.06
N ASN A 186 52.75 38.55 36.36
CA ASN A 186 53.54 39.08 37.48
C ASN A 186 54.32 40.42 37.35
N PRO A 187 54.06 41.42 38.21
CA PRO A 187 54.99 42.54 38.43
C PRO A 187 55.95 42.29 39.61
N ARG A 188 57.25 42.42 39.34
CA ARG A 188 58.34 42.83 40.26
C ARG A 188 59.44 43.50 39.42
N PRO A 189 60.38 44.27 39.99
CA PRO A 189 60.31 45.21 41.12
C PRO A 189 60.92 46.58 40.76
N LEU A 190 60.76 47.58 41.64
CA LEU A 190 61.82 48.50 42.10
C LEU A 190 61.43 48.95 43.51
#